data_AF-A0A672TWA9-F1
#
_entry.id   AF-A0A672TWA9-F1
#
_cell.length_a   1.000
_cell.length_b   1.000
_cell.length_c   1.000
_cell.angle_alpha   90.00
_cell.angle_beta   90.00
_cell.angle_gamma   90.00
#
_symmetry.space_group_name_H-M   'P 1'
#
loop_
_entity.id
_entity.type
_entity.pdbx_description
1 polymer ?
#
loop_
_entity_poly.entity_id
_entity_poly.type
_entity_poly.pdbx_seq_one_letter_code
_entity_poly.pdbx_strand_id
1 'polypeptide(L)'
;IQTVERDLDWEVRLGGLELVDIFCHHAFCHFGLPKCPYAPVSSVVTSSIHQNKVLQILCRANLFSFLFRSLCDCDQPVGQRACDLLLNLRINFYPTFTPRDSQETEDSSVGHSIAWLQRTLRQGSLAKNFPTDGGNGVDFQDPESMMIALGTIDLEELRDELNKSSDHVEKSPQSLLQDILATVGTIEENEVDCY
;
A
#
# COMPACT_ATOMS: atom_id res chain seq x y z
N ILE A 1 -17.50 8.88 8.73
CA ILE A 1 -16.26 9.44 8.13
C ILE A 1 -15.63 8.48 7.09
N GLN A 2 -15.88 7.15 7.14
CA GLN A 2 -15.27 6.17 6.23
C GLN A 2 -15.62 6.29 4.73
N THR A 3 -16.69 7.00 4.35
CA THR A 3 -17.09 7.19 2.94
C THR A 3 -16.26 8.23 2.20
N VAL A 4 -15.52 9.11 2.89
CA VAL A 4 -14.77 10.22 2.26
C VAL A 4 -13.43 9.75 1.69
N GLU A 5 -12.84 8.69 2.26
CA GLU A 5 -11.50 8.23 1.87
C GLU A 5 -11.46 7.56 0.48
N ARG A 6 -12.60 7.02 0.02
CA ARG A 6 -12.73 6.32 -1.27
C ARG A 6 -12.81 7.25 -2.48
N ASP A 7 -13.07 8.54 -2.26
CA ASP A 7 -13.32 9.54 -3.31
C ASP A 7 -12.37 10.74 -3.18
N LEU A 8 -11.21 10.52 -2.54
CA LEU A 8 -10.17 11.54 -2.50
C LEU A 8 -9.56 11.66 -3.89
N ASP A 9 -9.52 12.89 -4.40
CA ASP A 9 -8.71 13.23 -5.55
C ASP A 9 -7.26 12.79 -5.32
N TRP A 10 -6.62 12.27 -6.38
CA TRP A 10 -5.28 11.68 -6.29
C TRP A 10 -4.24 12.67 -5.75
N GLU A 11 -4.41 13.99 -5.98
CA GLU A 11 -3.52 15.02 -5.43
C GLU A 11 -3.64 15.11 -3.91
N VAL A 12 -4.87 15.04 -3.38
CA VAL A 12 -5.13 15.04 -1.94
C VAL A 12 -4.54 13.79 -1.30
N ARG A 13 -4.68 12.64 -1.96
CA ARG A 13 -4.10 11.38 -1.49
C ARG A 13 -2.58 11.43 -1.52
N LEU A 14 -1.97 11.96 -2.57
CA LEU A 14 -0.52 12.14 -2.66
C LEU A 14 0.00 13.08 -1.57
N GLY A 15 -0.67 14.21 -1.33
CA GLY A 15 -0.36 15.10 -0.21
C GLY A 15 -0.50 14.39 1.16
N GLY A 16 -1.49 13.51 1.30
CA GLY A 16 -1.62 12.63 2.46
C GLY A 16 -0.40 11.71 2.66
N LEU A 17 0.16 11.15 1.58
CA LEU A 17 1.37 10.33 1.65
C LEU A 17 2.62 11.15 2.03
N GLU A 18 2.70 12.42 1.66
CA GLU A 18 3.76 13.33 2.15
C GLU A 18 3.65 13.56 3.65
N LEU A 19 2.43 13.78 4.16
CA LEU A 19 2.19 13.90 5.60
C LEU A 19 2.52 12.62 6.35
N VAL A 20 2.25 11.45 5.76
CA VAL A 20 2.64 10.15 6.31
C VAL A 20 4.16 10.04 6.47
N ASP A 21 4.95 10.47 5.47
CA ASP A 21 6.41 10.46 5.56
C ASP A 21 6.92 11.33 6.73
N ILE A 22 6.39 12.55 6.85
CA ILE A 22 6.71 13.47 7.95
C ILE A 22 6.31 12.88 9.30
N PHE A 23 5.11 12.31 9.39
CA PHE A 23 4.59 11.68 10.60
C PHE A 23 5.47 10.50 11.03
N CYS A 24 5.82 9.61 10.09
CA CYS A 24 6.75 8.51 10.34
C CYS A 24 8.08 9.05 10.87
N HIS A 25 8.67 10.03 10.19
CA HIS A 25 9.93 10.62 10.63
C HIS A 25 9.86 11.15 12.07
N HIS A 26 8.80 11.90 12.41
CA HIS A 26 8.60 12.41 13.76
C HIS A 26 8.39 11.28 14.79
N ALA A 27 7.61 10.26 14.45
CA ALA A 27 7.37 9.11 15.31
C ALA A 27 8.68 8.36 15.62
N PHE A 28 9.51 8.06 14.61
CA PHE A 28 10.81 7.40 14.82
C PHE A 28 11.77 8.27 15.65
N CYS A 29 11.87 9.57 15.36
CA CYS A 29 12.73 10.48 16.11
C CYS A 29 12.31 10.65 17.58
N HIS A 30 11.01 10.72 17.85
CA HIS A 30 10.48 10.84 19.22
C HIS A 30 10.92 9.69 20.13
N PHE A 31 11.06 8.49 19.57
CA PHE A 31 11.51 7.30 20.31
C PHE A 31 13.01 7.01 20.16
N GLY A 32 13.80 7.98 19.68
CA GLY A 32 15.25 7.88 19.60
C GLY A 32 15.75 6.80 18.64
N LEU A 33 14.94 6.38 17.67
CA LEU A 33 15.34 5.40 16.65
C LEU A 33 16.18 6.11 15.59
N PRO A 34 17.48 5.76 15.44
CA PRO A 34 18.37 6.50 14.57
C PRO A 34 18.09 6.19 13.09
N LYS A 35 17.98 7.24 12.26
CA LYS A 35 18.19 7.14 10.80
C LYS A 35 19.68 7.07 10.43
N CYS A 36 20.58 7.30 11.39
CA CYS A 36 22.00 7.54 11.12
C CYS A 36 22.85 6.29 11.39
N PRO A 37 23.60 5.77 10.39
CA PRO A 37 24.46 4.60 10.53
C PRO A 37 25.63 4.80 11.51
N TYR A 38 25.87 6.03 11.97
CA TYR A 38 26.94 6.38 12.91
C TYR A 38 26.43 6.75 14.32
N ALA A 39 25.12 6.62 14.59
CA ALA A 39 24.60 6.86 15.93
C ALA A 39 25.04 5.73 16.88
N PRO A 40 25.41 6.04 18.14
CA PRO A 40 25.78 5.02 19.12
C PRO A 40 24.66 4.01 19.30
N VAL A 41 25.02 2.73 19.21
CA VAL A 41 24.09 1.60 19.21
C VAL A 41 23.35 1.54 20.55
N SER A 42 22.06 1.88 20.55
CA SER A 42 21.18 1.63 21.70
C SER A 42 21.05 0.13 21.93
N SER A 43 20.92 -0.30 23.18
CA SER A 43 20.71 -1.71 23.55
C SER A 43 19.59 -2.35 22.71
N VAL A 44 19.83 -3.54 22.15
CA VAL A 44 18.88 -4.28 21.28
C VAL A 44 17.51 -4.47 21.92
N VAL A 45 17.46 -4.65 23.24
CA VAL A 45 16.20 -4.77 24.00
C VAL A 45 15.44 -3.44 24.02
N THR A 46 16.16 -2.33 24.17
CA THR A 46 15.54 -0.99 24.15
C THR A 46 15.06 -0.60 22.76
N SER A 47 15.78 -0.97 21.68
CA SER A 47 15.36 -0.64 20.31
C SER A 47 14.08 -1.39 19.90
N SER A 48 13.96 -2.68 20.26
CA SER A 48 12.76 -3.48 19.96
C SER A 48 11.50 -2.94 20.65
N ILE A 49 11.60 -2.53 21.92
CA ILE A 49 10.48 -1.92 22.66
C ILE A 49 10.04 -0.61 22.00
N HIS A 50 10.99 0.24 21.58
CA HIS A 50 10.69 1.49 20.90
C HIS A 50 10.07 1.27 19.51
N GLN A 51 10.57 0.30 18.74
CA GLN A 51 9.98 -0.10 17.46
C GLN A 51 8.54 -0.58 17.64
N ASN A 52 8.27 -1.44 18.62
CA ASN A 52 6.92 -1.91 18.89
C ASN A 52 5.96 -0.75 19.25
N LYS A 53 6.42 0.23 20.05
CA LYS A 53 5.66 1.45 20.34
C LYS A 53 5.37 2.28 19.10
N VAL A 54 6.36 2.47 18.23
CA VAL A 54 6.15 3.18 16.96
C VAL A 54 5.13 2.43 16.11
N LEU A 55 5.28 1.11 15.94
CA LEU A 55 4.34 0.30 15.17
C LEU A 55 2.90 0.43 15.70
N GLN A 56 2.71 0.37 17.02
CA GLN A 56 1.41 0.59 17.65
C GLN A 56 0.82 1.98 17.31
N ILE A 57 1.65 3.02 17.27
CA ILE A 57 1.22 4.38 16.91
C ILE A 57 0.80 4.42 15.44
N LEU A 58 1.58 3.83 14.53
CA LEU A 58 1.23 3.77 13.11
C LEU A 58 -0.08 3.00 12.88
N CYS A 59 -0.25 1.87 13.57
CA CYS A 59 -1.47 1.06 13.51
C CYS A 59 -2.69 1.84 14.03
N ARG A 60 -2.58 2.50 15.19
CA ARG A 60 -3.66 3.34 15.76
C ARG A 60 -4.03 4.51 14.86
N ALA A 61 -3.08 5.04 14.10
CA ALA A 61 -3.31 6.09 13.12
C ALA A 61 -3.96 5.57 11.81
N ASN A 62 -4.24 4.26 11.69
CA ASN A 62 -4.71 3.59 10.46
C ASN A 62 -3.80 3.83 9.24
N LEU A 63 -2.51 4.07 9.49
CA LEU A 63 -1.55 4.44 8.46
C LEU A 63 -1.35 3.33 7.43
N PHE A 64 -1.31 2.07 7.89
CA PHE A 64 -1.21 0.93 6.98
C PHE A 64 -2.43 0.77 6.09
N SER A 65 -3.64 0.98 6.62
CA SER A 65 -4.86 0.94 5.81
C SER A 65 -4.78 1.98 4.68
N PHE A 66 -4.38 3.20 5.02
CA PHE A 66 -4.19 4.28 4.04
C PHE A 66 -3.10 3.95 3.00
N LEU A 67 -1.95 3.41 3.43
CA LEU A 67 -0.85 3.02 2.53
C LEU A 67 -1.25 1.89 1.59
N PHE A 68 -1.82 0.80 2.09
CA PHE A 68 -2.24 -0.33 1.25
C PHE A 68 -3.40 0.03 0.31
N ARG A 69 -4.26 1.00 0.68
CA ARG A 69 -5.25 1.58 -0.23
C ARG A 69 -4.61 2.39 -1.33
N SER A 70 -3.66 3.26 -0.97
CA SER A 70 -2.93 4.13 -1.89
C SER A 70 -2.04 3.32 -2.84
N LEU A 71 -1.54 2.17 -2.41
CA LEU A 71 -0.77 1.25 -3.25
C LEU A 71 -1.58 0.70 -4.43
N CYS A 72 -2.90 0.59 -4.29
CA CYS A 72 -3.81 0.15 -5.34
C CYS A 72 -4.56 1.30 -6.01
N ASP A 73 -4.04 2.51 -5.88
CA ASP A 73 -4.56 3.63 -6.65
C ASP A 73 -4.27 3.44 -8.14
N CYS A 74 -5.18 3.91 -9.00
CA CYS A 74 -4.95 3.89 -10.44
C CYS A 74 -3.87 4.91 -10.84
N ASP A 75 -3.69 5.95 -10.04
CA ASP A 75 -2.67 6.97 -10.27
C ASP A 75 -1.30 6.46 -9.82
N GLN A 76 -0.45 6.16 -10.80
CA GLN A 76 0.89 5.61 -10.59
C GLN A 76 1.73 6.39 -9.56
N PRO A 77 1.75 7.74 -9.52
CA PRO A 77 2.52 8.47 -8.51
C PRO A 77 2.09 8.15 -7.07
N VAL A 78 0.79 7.92 -6.87
CA VAL A 78 0.21 7.56 -5.56
C VAL A 78 0.65 6.15 -5.17
N GLY A 79 0.51 5.19 -6.09
CA GLY A 79 0.90 3.80 -5.89
C GLY A 79 2.40 3.66 -5.58
N GLN A 80 3.25 4.30 -6.37
CA GLN A 80 4.71 4.29 -6.17
C GLN A 80 5.11 4.88 -4.82
N ARG A 81 4.57 6.06 -4.47
CA ARG A 81 4.89 6.72 -3.21
C ARG A 81 4.45 5.89 -2.00
N ALA A 82 3.28 5.24 -2.07
CA ALA A 82 2.83 4.34 -1.02
C ALA A 82 3.73 3.11 -0.87
N CYS A 83 4.16 2.52 -2.00
CA CYS A 83 5.08 1.38 -2.01
C CYS A 83 6.44 1.73 -1.37
N ASP A 84 7.00 2.89 -1.73
CA ASP A 84 8.26 3.39 -1.17
C ASP A 84 8.19 3.60 0.34
N LEU A 85 7.05 4.12 0.84
CA LEU A 85 6.83 4.27 2.28
C LEU A 85 6.74 2.93 3.00
N LEU A 86 6.05 1.93 2.43
CA LEU A 86 5.97 0.58 3.00
C LEU A 86 7.35 -0.10 3.05
N LEU A 87 8.16 0.04 1.99
CA LEU A 87 9.54 -0.44 1.96
C LEU A 87 10.41 0.23 3.02
N ASN A 88 10.30 1.55 3.19
CA ASN A 88 11.02 2.28 4.22
C ASN A 88 10.60 1.80 5.62
N LEU A 89 9.30 1.61 5.87
CA LEU A 89 8.79 1.06 7.12
C LEU A 89 9.37 -0.34 7.40
N ARG A 90 9.40 -1.23 6.41
CA ARG A 90 10.03 -2.56 6.54
C ARG A 90 11.47 -2.46 7.03
N ILE A 91 12.28 -1.59 6.42
CA ILE A 91 13.70 -1.42 6.81
C ILE A 91 13.81 -0.98 8.27
N ASN A 92 12.93 -0.08 8.73
CA ASN A 92 12.96 0.42 10.11
C ASN A 92 12.52 -0.61 11.17
N PHE A 93 11.81 -1.67 10.77
CA PHE A 93 11.39 -2.75 11.66
C PHE A 93 12.27 -4.03 11.58
N TYR A 94 13.24 -4.09 10.65
CA TYR A 94 14.25 -5.16 10.55
C TYR A 94 15.40 -4.93 11.57
N PRO A 95 16.03 -5.96 12.20
CA PRO A 95 15.84 -7.41 12.06
C PRO A 95 14.93 -8.01 13.15
N THR A 96 14.09 -7.20 13.81
CA THR A 96 13.13 -7.68 14.83
C THR A 96 12.19 -8.76 14.25
N PHE A 97 12.11 -8.81 12.92
CA PHE A 97 11.60 -9.92 12.14
C PHE A 97 12.55 -11.12 12.17
N THR A 98 12.29 -12.08 13.05
CA THR A 98 12.60 -13.48 12.72
C THR A 98 11.40 -14.01 11.96
N PRO A 99 11.51 -14.35 10.66
CA PRO A 99 10.49 -15.18 10.04
C PRO A 99 10.48 -16.47 10.85
N ARG A 100 9.43 -16.66 11.66
CA ARG A 100 9.21 -17.92 12.36
C ARG A 100 9.17 -18.97 11.26
N ASP A 101 10.04 -19.98 11.34
CA ASP A 101 10.22 -20.97 10.29
C ASP A 101 8.86 -21.42 9.76
N SER A 102 8.72 -21.25 8.46
CA SER A 102 7.55 -21.46 7.64
C SER A 102 7.04 -22.90 7.77
N GLN A 103 6.13 -23.14 8.71
CA GLN A 103 5.26 -24.32 8.71
C GLN A 103 4.03 -24.25 9.65
N GLU A 104 3.97 -23.32 10.60
CA GLU A 104 2.83 -23.23 11.54
C GLU A 104 1.76 -22.18 11.17
N THR A 105 1.99 -21.36 10.13
CA THR A 105 1.16 -20.17 9.88
C THR A 105 0.11 -20.34 8.78
N GLU A 106 0.04 -21.49 8.08
CA GLU A 106 -0.93 -21.69 7.00
C GLU A 106 -2.38 -21.88 7.49
N ASP A 107 -2.59 -22.37 8.71
CA ASP A 107 -3.92 -22.56 9.31
C ASP A 107 -4.33 -21.44 10.29
N SER A 108 -3.51 -20.39 10.42
CA SER A 108 -3.82 -19.24 11.29
C SER A 108 -4.68 -18.22 10.56
N SER A 109 -5.70 -17.67 11.25
CA SER A 109 -6.54 -16.58 10.75
C SER A 109 -5.73 -15.37 10.23
N VAL A 110 -4.57 -15.08 10.84
CA VAL A 110 -3.65 -14.03 10.39
C VAL A 110 -3.00 -14.41 9.06
N GLY A 111 -2.53 -15.65 8.90
CA GLY A 111 -1.93 -16.15 7.67
C GLY A 111 -2.89 -16.06 6.48
N HIS A 112 -4.15 -16.46 6.67
CA HIS A 112 -5.20 -16.29 5.66
C HIS A 112 -5.45 -14.83 5.28
N SER A 113 -5.47 -13.93 6.28
CA SER A 113 -5.69 -12.50 6.05
C SER A 113 -4.55 -11.87 5.23
N ILE A 114 -3.30 -12.24 5.54
CA ILE A 114 -2.12 -11.77 4.81
C ILE A 114 -2.05 -12.35 3.39
N ALA A 115 -2.36 -13.64 3.22
CA ALA A 115 -2.44 -14.26 1.90
C ALA A 115 -3.55 -13.63 1.05
N TRP A 116 -4.68 -13.25 1.66
CA TRP A 116 -5.73 -12.48 1.02
C TRP A 116 -5.22 -11.10 0.59
N LEU A 117 -4.49 -10.38 1.46
CA LEU A 117 -3.94 -9.06 1.14
C LEU A 117 -2.99 -9.11 -0.04
N GLN A 118 -2.03 -10.04 -0.03
CA GLN A 118 -1.08 -10.21 -1.14
C GLN A 118 -1.79 -10.53 -2.45
N ARG A 119 -2.78 -11.43 -2.44
CA ARG A 119 -3.57 -11.74 -3.63
C ARG A 119 -4.34 -10.52 -4.14
N THR A 120 -4.93 -9.74 -3.24
CA THR A 120 -5.73 -8.57 -3.60
C THR A 120 -4.85 -7.43 -4.14
N LEU A 121 -3.64 -7.25 -3.59
CA LEU A 121 -2.63 -6.33 -4.10
C LEU A 121 -2.27 -6.65 -5.55
N ARG A 122 -1.96 -7.92 -5.86
CA ARG A 122 -1.65 -8.37 -7.22
C ARG A 122 -2.81 -8.20 -8.21
N GLN A 123 -4.04 -8.18 -7.72
CA GLN A 123 -5.22 -7.97 -8.55
C GLN A 123 -5.60 -6.49 -8.70
N GLY A 124 -4.90 -5.57 -8.02
CA GLY A 124 -5.21 -4.13 -8.05
C GLY A 124 -6.61 -3.77 -7.54
N SER A 125 -7.27 -4.67 -6.79
CA SER A 125 -8.71 -4.58 -6.49
C SER A 125 -9.02 -4.10 -5.07
N LEU A 126 -8.00 -3.64 -4.36
CA LEU A 126 -7.99 -3.47 -2.91
C LEU A 126 -8.90 -2.32 -2.43
N ALA A 127 -8.98 -1.23 -3.21
CA ALA A 127 -9.86 -0.10 -2.92
C ALA A 127 -11.36 -0.50 -2.85
N LYS A 128 -11.79 -1.48 -3.66
CA LYS A 128 -13.18 -1.95 -3.73
C LYS A 128 -13.49 -3.06 -2.71
N ASN A 129 -12.50 -3.90 -2.42
CA ASN A 129 -12.72 -5.14 -1.67
C ASN A 129 -12.30 -5.08 -0.20
N PHE A 130 -11.91 -3.92 0.34
CA PHE A 130 -11.68 -3.81 1.78
C PHE A 130 -12.95 -4.18 2.56
N PRO A 131 -12.97 -5.30 3.31
CA PRO A 131 -14.12 -5.67 4.09
C PRO A 131 -14.34 -4.59 5.14
N THR A 132 -15.56 -4.06 5.15
CA THR A 132 -15.98 -3.02 6.10
C THR A 132 -16.47 -3.64 7.41
N ASP A 133 -16.66 -4.96 7.43
CA ASP A 133 -17.10 -5.76 8.56
C ASP A 133 -16.30 -7.08 8.62
N GLY A 134 -15.94 -7.52 9.82
CA GLY A 134 -14.76 -8.33 10.18
C GLY A 134 -14.74 -9.81 9.75
N GLY A 135 -15.21 -10.13 8.54
CA GLY A 135 -15.35 -11.51 8.09
C GLY A 135 -14.07 -12.17 7.57
N ASN A 136 -13.14 -11.43 6.93
CA ASN A 136 -11.92 -11.97 6.28
C ASN A 136 -10.87 -10.88 5.98
N GLY A 137 -10.93 -9.74 6.69
CA GLY A 137 -10.07 -8.59 6.44
C GLY A 137 -8.79 -8.60 7.25
N VAL A 138 -7.72 -8.07 6.66
CA VAL A 138 -6.54 -7.71 7.45
C VAL A 138 -6.91 -6.63 8.47
N ASP A 139 -6.58 -6.89 9.74
CA ASP A 139 -6.65 -5.87 10.79
C ASP A 139 -5.41 -4.96 10.71
N PHE A 140 -5.57 -3.77 10.13
CA PHE A 140 -4.50 -2.76 10.05
C PHE A 140 -4.17 -2.09 11.38
N GLN A 141 -4.99 -2.32 12.41
CA GLN A 141 -4.75 -1.80 13.75
C GLN A 141 -3.98 -2.79 14.63
N ASP A 142 -3.85 -4.05 14.20
CA ASP A 142 -3.05 -5.06 14.89
C ASP A 142 -1.56 -4.98 14.49
N PRO A 143 -0.66 -4.63 15.43
CA PRO A 143 0.77 -4.54 15.17
C PRO A 143 1.39 -5.87 14.72
N GLU A 144 0.91 -7.01 15.21
CA GLU A 144 1.47 -8.31 14.84
C GLU A 144 1.16 -8.64 13.37
N SER A 145 -0.10 -8.48 12.97
CA SER A 145 -0.55 -8.60 11.57
C SER A 145 0.23 -7.68 10.65
N MET A 146 0.47 -6.42 11.05
CA MET A 146 1.25 -5.46 10.23
C MET A 146 2.72 -5.82 10.14
N MET A 147 3.31 -6.33 11.22
CA MET A 147 4.68 -6.83 11.19
C MET A 147 4.82 -8.01 10.22
N ILE A 148 3.87 -8.95 10.24
CA ILE A 148 3.84 -10.09 9.33
C ILE A 148 3.64 -9.60 7.89
N ALA A 149 2.66 -8.71 7.65
CA ALA A 149 2.39 -8.15 6.33
C ALA A 149 3.63 -7.50 5.70
N LEU A 150 4.34 -6.67 6.47
CA LEU A 150 5.58 -6.03 6.02
C LEU A 150 6.68 -7.04 5.68
N GLY A 151 6.73 -8.19 6.37
CA GLY A 151 7.74 -9.22 6.13
C GLY A 151 7.39 -10.24 5.03
N THR A 152 6.12 -10.43 4.71
CA THR A 152 5.67 -11.48 3.77
C THR A 152 5.28 -10.95 2.39
N ILE A 153 4.73 -9.75 2.30
CA ILE A 153 4.30 -9.17 1.02
C ILE A 153 5.54 -8.83 0.20
N ASP A 154 5.58 -9.23 -1.07
CA ASP A 154 6.69 -8.86 -1.96
C ASP A 154 6.50 -7.41 -2.45
N LEU A 155 6.98 -6.45 -1.66
CA LEU A 155 6.86 -5.03 -1.96
C LEU A 155 7.82 -4.60 -3.08
N GLU A 156 8.94 -5.29 -3.26
CA GLU A 156 9.90 -5.06 -4.33
C GLU A 156 9.30 -5.46 -5.68
N GLU A 157 8.68 -6.64 -5.78
CA GLU A 157 7.97 -7.06 -6.98
C GLU A 157 6.82 -6.11 -7.33
N LEU A 158 6.02 -5.69 -6.33
CA LEU A 158 4.95 -4.72 -6.54
C LEU A 158 5.49 -3.38 -7.05
N ARG A 159 6.63 -2.91 -6.54
CA ARG A 159 7.28 -1.69 -7.03
C ARG A 159 7.71 -1.84 -8.50
N ASP A 160 8.28 -2.99 -8.86
CA ASP A 160 8.71 -3.27 -10.24
C ASP A 160 7.51 -3.37 -11.19
N GLU A 161 6.40 -3.98 -10.76
CA GLU A 161 5.14 -4.02 -11.51
C GLU A 161 4.58 -2.61 -11.77
N LEU A 162 4.55 -1.76 -10.73
CA LEU A 162 4.11 -0.36 -10.86
C LEU A 162 4.98 0.41 -11.86
N ASN A 163 6.30 0.22 -11.84
CA ASN A 163 7.20 0.86 -12.80
C ASN A 163 6.95 0.41 -14.24
N LYS A 164 6.68 -0.89 -14.47
CA LYS A 164 6.38 -1.43 -15.81
C LYS A 164 5.04 -0.95 -16.37
N SER A 165 4.05 -0.68 -15.50
CA SER A 165 2.73 -0.22 -15.92
C SER A 165 2.76 1.17 -16.59
N SER A 166 3.71 2.03 -16.19
CA SER A 166 4.02 3.32 -16.81
C SER A 166 4.25 3.21 -18.31
N ASP A 167 5.07 2.23 -18.69
CA ASP A 167 5.53 2.06 -20.07
C ASP A 167 4.42 1.49 -20.98
N HIS A 168 3.33 0.97 -20.41
CA HIS A 168 2.25 0.34 -21.18
C HIS A 168 1.22 1.34 -21.70
N VAL A 169 1.00 2.46 -20.99
CA VAL A 169 0.15 3.56 -21.49
C VAL A 169 0.87 4.35 -22.59
N GLU A 170 2.21 4.36 -22.57
CA GLU A 170 3.04 4.95 -23.64
C GLU A 170 3.13 4.11 -24.91
N LYS A 171 2.31 3.06 -25.08
CA LYS A 171 2.15 2.42 -26.40
C LYS A 171 1.30 3.27 -27.33
N SER A 172 1.96 4.33 -27.79
CA SER A 172 1.74 5.20 -28.93
C SER A 172 0.40 5.96 -29.00
N PRO A 173 0.43 7.29 -29.25
CA PRO A 173 -0.77 8.04 -29.66
C PRO A 173 -1.51 7.43 -30.86
N GLN A 174 -0.87 6.54 -31.62
CA GLN A 174 -1.52 5.77 -32.70
C GLN A 174 -2.50 4.71 -32.18
N SER A 175 -2.24 4.04 -31.06
CA SER A 175 -3.20 3.08 -30.48
C SER A 175 -4.42 3.81 -29.92
N LEU A 176 -4.21 4.94 -29.24
CA LEU A 176 -5.31 5.80 -28.79
C LEU A 176 -6.13 6.34 -29.99
N LEU A 177 -5.46 6.77 -31.06
CA LEU A 177 -6.14 7.22 -32.28
C LEU A 177 -6.94 6.09 -32.94
N GLN A 178 -6.41 4.86 -32.96
CA GLN A 178 -7.14 3.70 -33.50
C GLN A 178 -8.39 3.38 -32.69
N ASP A 179 -8.33 3.44 -31.36
CA ASP A 179 -9.50 3.21 -30.50
C ASP A 179 -10.57 4.31 -30.68
N ILE A 180 -10.16 5.58 -30.79
CA ILE A 180 -11.06 6.70 -31.09
C ILE A 180 -11.72 6.51 -32.46
N LEU A 181 -10.94 6.19 -33.49
CA LEU A 181 -11.46 5.99 -34.85
C LEU A 181 -12.39 4.78 -34.94
N ALA A 182 -12.09 3.69 -34.21
CA ALA A 182 -12.96 2.52 -34.13
C ALA A 182 -14.31 2.86 -33.46
N THR A 183 -14.31 3.74 -32.47
CA THR A 183 -15.53 4.20 -31.80
C THR A 183 -16.34 5.14 -32.70
N VAL A 184 -15.68 6.07 -33.41
CA VAL A 184 -16.33 7.01 -34.35
C VAL A 184 -16.89 6.30 -35.59
N GLY A 185 -16.24 5.24 -36.07
CA GLY A 185 -16.72 4.43 -37.20
C GLY A 185 -18.02 3.67 -36.94
N THR A 186 -18.55 3.68 -35.71
CA THR A 186 -19.86 3.11 -35.35
C THR A 186 -20.98 4.14 -35.26
N ILE A 187 -20.70 5.42 -35.54
CA ILE A 187 -21.69 6.51 -35.51
C ILE A 187 -22.43 6.67 -36.85
N GLU A 188 -22.03 5.94 -37.90
CA GLU A 188 -22.82 5.84 -39.14
C GLU A 188 -23.92 4.79 -39.00
N GLU A 189 -24.99 5.10 -38.25
CA GLU A 189 -26.37 4.55 -38.38
C GLU A 189 -27.23 4.86 -37.12
N ASN A 190 -27.20 6.09 -36.61
CA ASN A 190 -28.29 6.58 -35.76
C ASN A 190 -28.91 7.81 -36.41
N GLU A 191 -29.55 7.59 -37.57
CA GLU A 191 -30.64 8.46 -38.03
C GLU A 191 -31.75 8.39 -36.99
N VAL A 192 -31.70 9.31 -36.03
CA VAL A 192 -32.84 9.58 -35.16
C VAL A 192 -33.87 10.29 -36.03
N ASP A 193 -34.77 9.50 -36.60
CA ASP A 193 -35.94 9.96 -37.36
C ASP A 193 -36.88 10.71 -36.41
N CYS A 194 -36.68 12.04 -36.33
CA CYS A 194 -37.51 12.92 -35.54
C CYS A 194 -38.81 13.23 -36.31
N TYR A 195 -39.91 12.56 -35.93
CA TYR A 195 -41.29 12.96 -36.24
C TYR A 195 -41.80 14.04 -35.29
#